data_AF-A0A1Y3DQX4-F1
#
_entry.id   AF-A0A1Y3DQX4-F1
#
_cell.length_a   1.000
_cell.length_b   1.000
_cell.length_c   1.000
_cell.angle_alpha   90.00
_cell.angle_beta   90.00
_cell.angle_gamma   90.00
#
_symmetry.space_group_name_H-M   'P 1'
#
loop_
_entity.id
_entity.type
_entity.pdbx_description
1 polymer ?
#
loop_
_entity_poly.entity_id
_entity_poly.type
_entity_poly.pdbx_seq_one_letter_code
_entity_poly.pdbx_strand_id
1 'polypeptide(L)'
;MKEPNCYEILVKTESENVQKHVAGCLEKMKTGNVKIVGKQHGITKAFTLLELLKKQTKDMNHSIRFKNLKAIGPDRRKALEINIFLSLRN
;
A
#
# COMPACT_ATOMS: atom_id res chain seq x y z
N MET A 1 5.91 -16.64 8.77
CA MET A 1 5.07 -16.66 7.56
C MET A 1 5.83 -15.92 6.47
N LYS A 2 6.35 -16.60 5.44
CA LYS A 2 7.07 -15.95 4.33
C LYS A 2 6.11 -14.96 3.66
N GLU A 3 6.53 -13.71 3.46
CA GLU A 3 5.72 -12.76 2.70
C GLU A 3 5.48 -13.35 1.30
N PRO A 4 4.22 -13.39 0.82
CA PRO A 4 3.95 -13.83 -0.55
C PRO A 4 4.72 -12.95 -1.52
N ASN A 5 5.14 -13.52 -2.65
CA ASN A 5 5.86 -12.80 -3.69
C ASN A 5 4.92 -11.72 -4.27
N CYS A 6 4.98 -10.50 -3.72
CA CYS A 6 4.10 -9.40 -4.05
C CYS A 6 4.86 -8.32 -4.80
N TYR A 7 4.20 -7.68 -5.77
CA TYR A 7 4.71 -6.44 -6.33
C TYR A 7 4.52 -5.31 -5.31
N GLU A 8 5.62 -4.71 -4.86
CA GLU A 8 5.60 -3.67 -3.81
C GLU A 8 5.58 -2.26 -4.41
N ILE A 9 4.67 -1.43 -3.90
CA ILE A 9 4.53 -0.01 -4.25
C ILE A 9 4.73 0.80 -2.99
N LEU A 10 5.84 1.53 -2.93
CA LEU A 10 6.16 2.40 -1.81
C LEU A 10 5.67 3.82 -2.09
N VAL A 11 4.73 4.28 -1.28
CA VAL A 11 4.19 5.63 -1.33
C VAL A 11 4.91 6.49 -0.29
N LYS A 12 5.68 7.47 -0.77
CA LYS A 12 6.73 8.13 0.01
C LYS A 12 6.32 9.47 0.60
N THR A 13 5.51 10.27 -0.11
CA THR A 13 5.26 11.67 0.29
C THR A 13 3.82 12.11 0.05
N GLU A 14 3.39 13.16 0.75
CA GLU A 14 2.11 13.84 0.53
C GLU A 14 2.01 14.51 -0.85
N SER A 15 3.13 14.88 -1.47
CA SER A 15 3.16 15.45 -2.82
C SER A 15 3.07 14.40 -3.94
N GLU A 16 3.15 13.11 -3.61
CA GLU A 16 3.13 12.05 -4.61
C GLU A 16 1.77 11.98 -5.33
N ASN A 17 1.82 11.99 -6.66
CA ASN A 17 0.64 11.76 -7.49
C ASN A 17 0.41 10.26 -7.65
N VAL A 18 -0.37 9.69 -6.73
CA VAL A 18 -0.70 8.26 -6.69
C VAL A 18 -1.57 7.78 -7.86
N GLN A 19 -2.21 8.68 -8.62
CA GLN A 19 -3.00 8.27 -9.79
C GLN A 19 -2.16 7.57 -10.85
N LYS A 20 -0.88 7.94 -10.98
CA LYS A 20 0.05 7.33 -11.94
C LYS A 20 0.27 5.83 -11.66
N HIS A 21 0.07 5.39 -10.41
CA HIS A 21 0.25 4.00 -10.02
C HIS A 21 -0.97 3.13 -10.32
N VAL A 22 -2.14 3.72 -10.57
CA VAL A 22 -3.41 2.97 -10.68
C VAL A 22 -3.38 1.95 -11.80
N ALA A 23 -3.01 2.36 -13.02
CA ALA A 23 -2.94 1.45 -14.17
C ALA A 23 -1.92 0.33 -13.94
N GLY A 24 -0.74 0.68 -13.41
CA GLY A 24 0.31 -0.30 -13.09
C GLY A 24 -0.13 -1.30 -12.02
N CYS A 25 -0.83 -0.86 -10.97
CA CYS A 25 -1.39 -1.73 -9.95
C CYS A 25 -2.38 -2.74 -10.55
N LEU A 26 -3.31 -2.26 -11.38
CA LEU A 26 -4.34 -3.11 -11.99
C LEU A 26 -3.72 -4.19 -12.87
N GLU A 27 -2.76 -3.83 -13.72
CA GLU A 27 -2.05 -4.81 -14.55
C GLU A 27 -1.26 -5.82 -13.70
N LYS A 28 -0.58 -5.37 -12.64
CA LYS A 28 0.15 -6.29 -11.76
C LYS A 28 -0.78 -7.21 -10.98
N MET A 29 -1.96 -6.73 -10.57
CA MET A 29 -2.97 -7.55 -9.89
C MET A 29 -3.52 -8.70 -10.74
N LYS A 30 -3.52 -8.56 -12.08
CA LYS A 30 -3.85 -9.68 -12.99
C LYS A 30 -2.82 -10.81 -12.94
N THR A 31 -1.56 -10.47 -12.67
CA THR A 31 -0.43 -11.41 -12.66
C THR A 31 -0.06 -11.93 -11.27
N GLY A 32 -0.60 -11.34 -10.19
CA GLY A 32 -0.27 -11.73 -8.83
C GLY A 32 -0.75 -10.71 -7.78
N ASN A 33 -0.24 -10.84 -6.57
CA ASN A 33 -0.62 -9.96 -5.46
C ASN A 33 0.17 -8.65 -5.48
N VAL A 34 -0.48 -7.56 -5.07
CA VAL A 34 0.14 -6.22 -4.94
C VAL A 34 0.18 -5.82 -3.47
N LYS A 35 1.26 -5.15 -3.05
CA LYS A 35 1.43 -4.61 -1.71
C LYS A 35 1.71 -3.11 -1.82
N ILE A 36 0.81 -2.29 -1.29
CA ILE A 36 1.03 -0.85 -1.13
C ILE A 36 1.60 -0.60 0.27
N VAL A 37 2.72 0.11 0.34
CA VAL A 37 3.41 0.45 1.58
C VAL A 37 3.34 1.96 1.77
N GLY A 38 2.77 2.41 2.88
CA GLY A 38 2.74 3.82 3.27
C GLY A 38 3.44 4.02 4.60
N LYS A 39 4.35 4.99 4.68
CA LYS A 39 5.05 5.35 5.93
C LYS A 39 4.78 6.79 6.30
N GLN A 40 4.50 7.06 7.57
CA GLN A 40 4.24 8.42 8.09
C GLN A 40 3.30 9.22 7.16
N HIS A 41 3.79 10.30 6.55
CA HIS A 41 3.07 11.17 5.61
C HIS A 41 2.56 10.45 4.34
N GLY A 42 3.17 9.32 3.96
CA GLY A 42 2.72 8.48 2.85
C GLY A 42 1.49 7.61 3.16
N ILE A 43 1.08 7.49 4.42
CA ILE A 43 -0.05 6.63 4.83
C ILE A 43 -1.36 7.08 4.17
N THR A 44 -1.66 8.38 4.23
CA THR A 44 -2.87 8.96 3.61
C THR A 44 -2.91 8.68 2.11
N LYS A 45 -1.75 8.69 1.45
CA LYS A 45 -1.64 8.42 0.02
C LYS A 45 -1.78 6.94 -0.31
N ALA A 46 -1.29 6.05 0.54
CA ALA A 46 -1.56 4.61 0.40
C ALA A 46 -3.07 4.32 0.48
N PHE A 47 -3.80 4.95 1.41
CA PHE A 47 -5.27 4.85 1.44
C PHE A 47 -5.93 5.50 0.22
N THR A 48 -5.44 6.66 -0.22
CA THR A 48 -5.96 7.32 -1.44
C THR A 48 -5.83 6.40 -2.65
N LEU A 49 -4.69 5.74 -2.81
CA LEU A 49 -4.46 4.78 -3.89
C LEU A 49 -5.41 3.57 -3.79
N LEU A 50 -5.62 3.03 -2.59
CA LEU A 50 -6.60 1.96 -2.36
C LEU A 50 -8.01 2.35 -2.82
N GLU A 51 -8.48 3.55 -2.46
CA GLU A 51 -9.81 4.02 -2.85
C GLU A 51 -9.93 4.27 -4.35
N LEU A 52 -8.87 4.76 -5.00
CA LEU A 52 -8.82 4.88 -6.46
C LEU A 52 -8.92 3.50 -7.14
N LEU A 53 -8.26 2.47 -6.60
CA LEU A 53 -8.31 1.12 -7.15
C LEU A 53 -9.69 0.49 -6.98
N LYS A 54 -10.32 0.65 -5.82
CA LYS A 54 -11.71 0.19 -5.58
C LYS A 54 -12.73 0.81 -6.53
N LYS A 55 -12.50 2.05 -6.99
CA LYS A 55 -13.36 2.69 -7.99
C LYS A 55 -13.23 2.06 -9.38
N GLN A 56 -12.05 1.53 -9.71
CA GLN A 56 -11.75 0.96 -11.02
C GLN A 56 -12.09 -0.54 -11.11
N THR A 57 -12.02 -1.26 -9.99
CA THR A 57 -12.36 -2.70 -9.94
C THR A 57 -13.19 -3.04 -8.71
N LYS A 58 -14.35 -3.68 -8.93
CA LYS A 58 -15.25 -4.15 -7.88
C LYS A 58 -14.82 -5.52 -7.32
N ASP A 59 -14.03 -6.26 -8.08
CA ASP A 59 -13.62 -7.64 -7.79
C ASP A 59 -12.20 -7.68 -7.21
N MET A 60 -11.99 -6.97 -6.11
CA MET A 60 -10.70 -6.88 -5.42
C MET A 60 -10.87 -7.15 -3.93
N ASN A 61 -10.03 -8.05 -3.42
CA ASN A 61 -9.86 -8.27 -1.99
C ASN A 61 -8.71 -7.40 -1.48
N HIS A 62 -8.84 -6.92 -0.24
CA HIS A 62 -7.77 -6.16 0.42
C HIS A 62 -7.63 -6.54 1.88
N SER A 63 -6.39 -6.49 2.38
CA SER A 63 -6.06 -6.66 3.80
C SER A 63 -5.07 -5.59 4.22
N ILE A 64 -5.30 -4.93 5.36
CA ILE A 64 -4.43 -3.87 5.87
C ILE A 64 -3.71 -4.38 7.11
N ARG A 65 -2.39 -4.21 7.16
CA ARG A 65 -1.55 -4.51 8.33
C ARG A 65 -0.84 -3.25 8.79
N PHE A 66 -1.03 -2.90 10.06
CA PHE A 66 -0.33 -1.81 10.72
C PHE A 66 0.96 -2.33 11.34
N LYS A 67 2.07 -1.64 11.07
CA LYS A 67 3.38 -1.93 11.65
C LYS A 67 3.84 -0.70 12.43
N ASN A 68 3.85 -0.82 13.75
CA ASN A 68 4.44 0.17 14.63
C ASN A 68 5.97 0.03 14.55
N LEU A 69 6.65 0.93 13.85
CA LEU A 69 8.12 0.95 13.88
C LEU A 69 8.53 1.48 15.26
N LYS A 70 9.21 0.64 16.06
CA LYS A 70 9.80 1.06 17.33
C LYS A 70 10.86 2.13 17.03
N ALA A 71 10.71 3.32 17.60
CA ALA A 71 11.75 4.34 17.55
C ALA A 71 12.89 3.91 18.51
N ILE A 72 14.09 3.71 17.98
CA ILE A 72 15.29 3.43 18.76
C ILE A 72 16.17 4.69 18.65
N GLY A 73 15.92 5.69 19.50
CA GLY A 73 16.67 6.94 19.49
C GLY A 73 16.01 8.08 20.28
N PRO A 74 16.74 9.19 20.55
CA PRO A 74 16.22 10.34 21.29
C PRO A 74 15.07 11.06 20.55
N ASP A 75 14.99 10.93 19.22
CA ASP A 75 13.81 11.34 18.44
C ASP A 75 12.72 10.24 18.54
N ARG A 76 11.76 10.46 19.43
CA ARG A 76 10.71 9.49 19.83
C ARG A 76 9.59 9.32 18.81
N ARG A 77 9.74 9.81 17.58
CA ARG A 77 8.71 9.67 16.54
C ARG A 77 8.57 8.21 16.13
N LYS A 78 7.53 7.54 16.67
CA LYS A 78 7.07 6.23 16.17
C LYS A 78 6.70 6.40 14.70
N ALA A 79 7.50 5.86 13.79
CA ALA A 79 7.15 5.87 12.38
C ALA A 79 6.06 4.81 12.16
N LEU A 80 4.82 5.26 11.92
CA LEU A 80 3.75 4.34 11.53
C LEU A 80 4.00 3.87 10.10
N GLU A 81 3.95 2.57 9.86
CA GLU A 81 3.94 1.98 8.53
C GLU A 81 2.64 1.18 8.37
N ILE A 82 2.02 1.29 7.20
CA ILE A 82 0.92 0.42 6.80
C ILE A 82 1.31 -0.38 5.57
N ASN A 83 0.85 -1.61 5.52
CA ASN A 83 0.99 -2.51 4.39
C ASN A 83 -0.41 -2.94 3.96
N ILE A 84 -0.83 -2.51 2.77
CA ILE A 84 -2.12 -2.86 2.16
C ILE A 84 -1.85 -3.92 1.11
N PHE A 85 -2.32 -5.14 1.35
CA PHE A 85 -2.23 -6.26 0.43
C PHE A 85 -3.48 -6.30 -0.42
N LEU A 86 -3.31 -6.44 -1.73
CA LEU A 86 -4.37 -6.45 -2.74
C LEU A 86 -4.25 -7.71 -3.59
N SER A 87 -5.40 -8.29 -3.92
CA SER A 87 -5.53 -9.38 -4.88
C SER A 87 -6.86 -9.27 -5.61
N LEU A 88 -6.94 -9.80 -6.83
CA LEU A 88 -8.25 -9.98 -7.47
C LEU A 88 -9.07 -11.01 -6.70
N ARG A 89 -10.40 -10.83 -6.76
CA ARG A 89 -11.36 -11.80 -6.25
C ARG A 89 -11.55 -12.85 -7.35
N ASN A 90 -11.15 -14.10 -7.06
CA ASN A 90 -11.41 -15.25 -7.93
C ASN A 90 -12.90 -15.58 -7.95
#